data_AF-A0A2S5JLF5-F1
#
_entry.id   AF-A0A2S5JLF5-F1
#
_cell.length_a   1.000
_cell.length_b   1.000
_cell.length_c   1.000
_cell.angle_alpha   90.00
_cell.angle_beta   90.00
_cell.angle_gamma   90.00
#
_symmetry.space_group_name_H-M   'P 1'
#
loop_
_entity.id
_entity.type
_entity.pdbx_description
1 polymer ?
#
loop_
_entity_poly.entity_id
_entity_poly.type
_entity_poly.pdbx_seq_one_letter_code
_entity_poly.pdbx_strand_id
1 'polypeptide(L)'
;MNNDIWLEVIARIGEPEPLLLDEVTDDLPPAPEGWAGGDVPPSPRLWSRDPDGPARIGVRVDDNLPDPARVAMRLAAAAIERGVEPVILTSLPRSGFERFGLRVERYIAGAAGDRARWEAEMSAYWDLALIVDAVDLAAFG
;
A
#
# COMPACT_ATOMS: atom_id res chain seq x y z
N MET A 1 4.43 12.53 0.39
CA MET A 1 3.32 12.32 -0.57
C MET A 1 2.44 13.57 -0.53
N ASN A 2 2.06 14.16 -1.66
CA ASN A 2 1.30 15.43 -1.70
C ASN A 2 -0.21 15.18 -1.52
N ASN A 3 -0.95 16.16 -1.00
CA ASN A 3 -2.40 16.09 -0.77
C ASN A 3 -3.20 15.68 -2.01
N ASP A 4 -2.72 16.04 -3.20
CA ASP A 4 -3.37 15.69 -4.48
C ASP A 4 -3.53 14.16 -4.65
N ILE A 5 -2.56 13.37 -4.19
CA ILE A 5 -2.61 11.90 -4.30
C ILE A 5 -3.73 11.33 -3.40
N TRP A 6 -3.94 11.90 -2.22
CA TRP A 6 -5.00 11.43 -1.33
C TRP A 6 -6.40 11.87 -1.79
N LEU A 7 -6.49 13.03 -2.45
CA LEU A 7 -7.72 13.46 -3.12
C LEU A 7 -8.06 12.53 -4.29
N GLU A 8 -7.08 12.03 -5.05
CA GLU A 8 -7.31 10.98 -6.05
C GLU A 8 -7.82 9.67 -5.44
N VAL A 9 -7.26 9.24 -4.30
CA VAL A 9 -7.75 8.05 -3.57
C VAL A 9 -9.22 8.24 -3.19
N ILE A 10 -9.60 9.42 -2.68
CA ILE A 10 -11.00 9.75 -2.36
C ILE A 10 -11.88 9.73 -3.61
N ALA A 11 -11.41 10.28 -4.73
CA ALA A 11 -12.15 10.26 -5.99
C ALA A 11 -12.43 8.83 -6.49
N ARG A 12 -11.51 7.88 -6.28
CA ARG A 12 -11.69 6.46 -6.63
C ARG A 12 -12.64 5.70 -5.71
N ILE A 13 -12.98 6.25 -4.54
CA ILE A 13 -13.92 5.66 -3.57
C ILE A 13 -15.38 5.96 -3.95
N GLY A 14 -15.64 6.92 -4.84
CA GLY A 14 -16.93 7.08 -5.51
C GLY A 14 -17.26 5.89 -6.43
N GLU A 15 -18.33 5.98 -7.23
CA GLU A 15 -18.54 5.07 -8.37
C GLU A 15 -17.81 5.63 -9.60
N PRO A 16 -16.53 5.30 -9.87
CA PRO A 16 -16.00 5.49 -11.20
C PRO A 16 -16.41 4.30 -12.07
N GLU A 17 -16.84 4.62 -13.29
CA GLU A 17 -16.92 3.66 -14.38
C GLU A 17 -15.53 3.01 -14.55
N PRO A 18 -15.42 1.67 -14.57
CA PRO A 18 -14.13 1.01 -14.71
C PRO A 18 -13.49 1.38 -16.05
N LEU A 19 -12.25 1.89 -16.00
CA LEU A 19 -11.43 2.10 -17.19
C LEU A 19 -11.05 0.74 -17.79
N LEU A 20 -11.36 0.56 -19.07
CA LEU A 20 -10.88 -0.57 -19.86
C LEU A 20 -9.38 -0.42 -20.11
N LEU A 21 -8.57 -1.18 -19.38
CA LEU A 21 -7.10 -1.18 -19.50
C LEU A 21 -6.62 -1.48 -20.92
N ASP A 22 -7.38 -2.32 -21.65
CA ASP A 22 -7.09 -2.71 -23.03
C ASP A 22 -7.16 -1.52 -24.02
N GLU A 23 -7.84 -0.42 -23.66
CA GLU A 23 -7.92 0.79 -24.48
C GLU A 23 -6.76 1.78 -24.21
N VAL A 24 -5.97 1.56 -23.16
CA VAL A 24 -4.90 2.49 -22.70
C VAL A 24 -3.49 1.91 -22.93
N THR A 25 -3.40 0.62 -23.28
CA THR A 25 -2.13 -0.10 -23.44
C THR A 25 -1.45 0.06 -24.81
N ASP A 26 -2.14 0.58 -25.82
CA ASP A 26 -1.62 0.65 -27.20
C ASP A 26 -0.43 1.60 -27.39
N ASP A 27 -0.21 2.54 -26.45
CA ASP A 27 0.87 3.53 -26.49
C ASP A 27 2.00 3.27 -25.46
N LEU A 28 1.99 2.11 -24.78
CA LEU A 28 3.08 1.78 -23.86
C LEU A 28 4.35 1.43 -24.64
N PRO A 29 5.51 2.05 -24.33
CA PRO A 29 6.76 1.65 -24.93
C PRO A 29 7.02 0.16 -24.65
N PRO A 30 7.64 -0.57 -25.59
CA PRO A 30 7.98 -1.97 -25.37
C PRO A 30 8.76 -2.12 -24.07
N ALA A 31 8.45 -3.16 -23.31
CA ALA A 31 9.20 -3.49 -22.10
C ALA A 31 10.70 -3.49 -22.43
N PRO A 32 11.55 -2.78 -21.66
CA PRO A 32 12.97 -2.79 -21.92
C PRO A 32 13.46 -4.23 -21.95
N GLU A 33 14.25 -4.59 -22.96
CA GLU A 33 14.92 -5.89 -23.03
C GLU A 33 15.63 -6.13 -21.70
N GLY A 34 15.39 -7.31 -21.12
CA GLY A 34 15.78 -7.65 -19.76
C GLY A 34 17.23 -7.26 -19.46
N TRP A 35 17.47 -6.88 -18.21
CA TRP A 35 18.81 -6.47 -17.76
C TRP A 35 19.82 -7.56 -18.10
N ALA A 36 20.77 -7.24 -18.99
CA ALA A 36 21.93 -8.07 -19.22
C ALA A 36 22.69 -8.16 -17.89
N GLY A 37 22.68 -9.35 -17.27
CA GLY A 37 23.25 -9.61 -15.96
C GLY A 37 24.73 -9.28 -15.93
N GLY A 38 25.05 -8.09 -15.43
CA GLY A 38 26.37 -7.72 -14.96
C GLY A 38 26.32 -7.52 -13.44
N ASP A 39 27.45 -7.75 -12.77
CA ASP A 39 27.68 -7.38 -11.37
C ASP A 39 27.64 -5.85 -11.23
N VAL A 40 26.43 -5.29 -11.25
CA VAL A 40 26.19 -3.90 -10.88
C VAL A 40 26.24 -3.84 -9.35
N PRO A 41 27.16 -3.08 -8.76
CA PRO A 41 27.17 -2.93 -7.30
C PRO A 41 25.83 -2.36 -6.85
N PRO A 42 25.25 -2.84 -5.73
CA PRO A 42 23.98 -2.34 -5.24
C PRO A 42 24.09 -0.83 -5.03
N SER A 43 23.07 -0.08 -5.44
CA SER A 43 23.07 1.37 -5.24
C SER A 43 23.29 1.67 -3.75
N PRO A 44 24.31 2.50 -3.40
CA PRO A 44 24.61 2.82 -2.01
C PRO A 44 23.51 3.67 -1.35
N ARG A 45 22.53 4.11 -2.13
CA ARG A 45 21.38 4.92 -1.72
C ARG A 45 20.11 4.40 -2.38
N LEU A 46 19.86 3.10 -2.31
CA LEU A 46 18.66 2.51 -2.93
C LEU A 46 17.36 3.17 -2.43
N TRP A 47 17.34 3.72 -1.20
CA TRP A 47 16.21 4.48 -0.66
C TRP A 47 16.68 5.57 0.33
N SER A 48 16.95 6.79 -0.14
CA SER A 48 17.02 7.94 0.76
C SER A 48 15.61 8.29 1.23
N ARG A 49 15.35 8.15 2.54
CA ARG A 49 14.09 8.62 3.13
C ARG A 49 14.12 10.14 3.25
N ASP A 50 13.02 10.76 2.87
CA ASP A 50 12.75 12.15 3.24
C ASP A 50 12.47 12.19 4.74
N PRO A 51 13.34 12.78 5.58
CA PRO A 51 13.12 12.86 7.02
C PRO A 51 11.89 13.70 7.37
N ASP A 52 11.45 14.57 6.46
CA ASP A 52 10.26 15.40 6.61
C ASP A 52 9.02 14.78 5.91
N GLY A 53 9.14 13.52 5.46
CA GLY A 53 8.05 12.78 4.84
C GLY A 53 6.92 12.40 5.82
N PRO A 54 5.73 12.02 5.30
CA PRO A 54 4.62 11.59 6.14
C PRO A 54 4.99 10.35 6.97
N ALA A 55 4.47 10.29 8.20
CA ALA A 55 4.65 9.13 9.07
C ALA A 55 3.87 7.93 8.50
N ARG A 56 4.45 6.73 8.48
CA ARG A 56 3.75 5.54 7.97
C ARG A 56 3.06 4.76 9.08
N ILE A 57 1.88 4.25 8.79
CA ILE A 57 1.13 3.36 9.69
C ILE A 57 0.84 2.05 8.97
N GLY A 58 1.05 0.93 9.66
CA GLY A 58 0.63 -0.38 9.19
C GLY A 58 -0.85 -0.60 9.49
N VAL A 59 -1.59 -1.16 8.53
CA VAL A 59 -2.98 -1.57 8.71
C VAL A 59 -3.08 -3.06 8.44
N ARG A 60 -3.26 -3.86 9.50
CA ARG A 60 -3.40 -5.30 9.41
C ARG A 60 -4.77 -5.68 8.89
N VAL A 61 -4.81 -6.49 7.84
CA VAL A 61 -6.02 -7.03 7.22
C VAL A 61 -5.85 -8.53 7.09
N ASP A 62 -6.35 -9.28 8.07
CA ASP A 62 -6.22 -10.74 8.09
C ASP A 62 -7.45 -11.46 7.51
N ASP A 63 -8.59 -10.77 7.45
CA ASP A 63 -9.85 -11.28 6.88
C ASP A 63 -10.50 -10.26 5.93
N ASN A 64 -11.37 -10.76 5.06
CA ASN A 64 -12.14 -9.91 4.14
C ASN A 64 -13.04 -8.96 4.93
N LEU A 65 -12.85 -7.66 4.74
CA LEU A 65 -13.73 -6.64 5.32
C LEU A 65 -15.07 -6.59 4.55
N PRO A 66 -16.21 -6.42 5.24
CA PRO A 66 -17.52 -6.33 4.59
C PRO A 66 -17.66 -5.06 3.73
N ASP A 67 -16.99 -3.98 4.12
CA ASP A 67 -16.97 -2.71 3.37
C ASP A 67 -15.56 -2.09 3.40
N PRO A 68 -14.65 -2.53 2.50
CA PRO A 68 -13.31 -1.99 2.41
C PRO A 68 -13.28 -0.54 1.93
N ALA A 69 -14.33 -0.07 1.22
CA ALA A 69 -14.42 1.30 0.73
C ALA A 69 -14.56 2.29 1.89
N ARG A 70 -15.42 1.97 2.87
CA ARG A 70 -15.56 2.79 4.09
C ARG A 70 -14.27 2.92 4.88
N VAL A 71 -13.51 1.83 5.00
CA VAL A 71 -12.20 1.85 5.68
C VAL A 71 -11.19 2.65 4.87
N ALA A 72 -11.14 2.48 3.54
CA ALA A 72 -10.25 3.22 2.66
C ALA A 72 -10.49 4.73 2.75
N MET A 73 -11.76 5.16 2.84
CA MET A 73 -12.12 6.57 2.99
C MET A 73 -11.60 7.16 4.30
N ARG A 74 -11.71 6.40 5.40
CA ARG A 74 -11.19 6.81 6.71
C ARG A 74 -9.67 6.92 6.70
N LEU A 75 -9.00 5.97 6.06
CA LEU A 75 -7.55 5.99 5.91
C LEU A 75 -7.08 7.19 5.08
N ALA A 76 -7.78 7.50 3.98
CA ALA A 76 -7.49 8.69 3.17
C ALA A 76 -7.74 9.99 3.94
N ALA A 77 -8.83 10.08 4.71
CA ALA A 77 -9.09 11.22 5.58
C ALA A 77 -8.00 11.39 6.64
N ALA A 78 -7.60 10.30 7.30
CA ALA A 78 -6.51 10.33 8.27
C ALA A 78 -5.18 10.76 7.63
N ALA A 79 -4.90 10.32 6.41
CA ALA A 79 -3.71 10.72 5.66
C ALA A 79 -3.66 12.24 5.40
N ILE A 80 -4.80 12.83 5.01
CA ILE A 80 -4.92 14.28 4.79
C ILE A 80 -4.84 15.06 6.12
N GLU A 81 -5.58 14.63 7.14
CA GLU A 81 -5.71 15.35 8.41
C GLU A 81 -4.44 15.27 9.27
N ARG A 82 -3.77 14.12 9.27
CA ARG A 82 -2.66 13.82 10.19
C ARG A 82 -1.31 13.65 9.49
N GLY A 83 -1.27 13.77 8.16
CA GLY A 83 -0.03 13.59 7.39
C GLY A 83 0.55 12.19 7.52
N VAL A 84 -0.32 11.16 7.62
CA VAL A 84 0.10 9.75 7.69
C VAL A 84 -0.03 9.06 6.34
N GLU A 85 0.78 8.03 6.11
CA GLU A 85 0.72 7.18 4.93
C GLU A 85 0.40 5.73 5.34
N PRO A 86 -0.84 5.26 5.12
CA PRO A 86 -1.24 3.89 5.42
C PRO A 86 -0.61 2.87 4.46
N VAL A 87 -0.04 1.81 5.04
CA VAL A 87 0.47 0.62 4.35
C VAL A 87 -0.34 -0.59 4.80
N ILE A 88 -1.06 -1.21 3.88
CA ILE A 88 -1.89 -2.38 4.16
C ILE A 88 -1.00 -3.62 4.27
N LEU A 89 -1.10 -4.34 5.39
CA LEU A 89 -0.38 -5.58 5.66
C LEU A 89 -1.39 -6.73 5.65
N THR A 90 -1.25 -7.69 4.75
CA THR A 90 -2.27 -8.75 4.59
C THR A 90 -1.67 -10.09 4.19
N SER A 91 -2.32 -11.18 4.58
CA SER A 91 -2.07 -12.53 4.02
C SER A 91 -3.03 -12.89 2.88
N LEU A 92 -4.03 -12.04 2.62
CA LEU A 92 -5.05 -12.30 1.60
C LEU A 92 -4.46 -12.14 0.20
N PRO A 93 -4.88 -12.98 -0.78
CA PRO A 93 -4.53 -12.78 -2.18
C PRO A 93 -4.98 -11.41 -2.70
N ARG A 94 -6.13 -10.91 -2.24
CA ARG A 94 -6.66 -9.57 -2.50
C ARG A 94 -7.34 -9.04 -1.23
N SER A 95 -6.99 -7.82 -0.82
CA SER A 95 -7.60 -7.18 0.36
C SER A 95 -8.79 -6.28 0.01
N GLY A 96 -8.92 -5.92 -1.26
CA GLY A 96 -9.93 -4.96 -1.74
C GLY A 96 -9.48 -3.51 -1.62
N PHE A 97 -8.29 -3.25 -1.06
CA PHE A 97 -7.72 -1.91 -0.98
C PHE A 97 -6.92 -1.54 -2.25
N GLU A 98 -6.52 -2.53 -3.03
CA GLU A 98 -5.73 -2.33 -4.26
C GLU A 98 -6.45 -1.40 -5.25
N ARG A 99 -7.77 -1.54 -5.38
CA ARG A 99 -8.60 -0.71 -6.29
C ARG A 99 -8.62 0.78 -5.93
N PHE A 100 -8.28 1.14 -4.70
CA PHE A 100 -8.24 2.54 -4.26
C PHE A 100 -6.84 3.15 -4.39
N GLY A 101 -5.83 2.37 -4.80
CA GLY A 101 -4.45 2.82 -4.93
C GLY A 101 -3.67 2.84 -3.60
N LEU A 102 -4.17 2.18 -2.56
CA LEU A 102 -3.45 2.00 -1.31
C LEU A 102 -2.28 1.02 -1.49
N ARG A 103 -1.17 1.28 -0.79
CA ARG A 103 -0.02 0.38 -0.79
C ARG A 103 -0.38 -0.91 -0.05
N VAL A 104 -0.18 -2.05 -0.70
CA VAL A 104 -0.43 -3.38 -0.10
C VAL A 104 0.84 -4.22 -0.09
N GLU A 105 1.25 -4.62 1.11
CA GLU A 105 2.30 -5.59 1.35
C GLU A 105 1.69 -6.93 1.74
N ARG A 106 2.06 -7.97 0.98
CA ARG A 106 1.51 -9.31 1.16
C ARG A 106 2.49 -10.21 1.89
N TYR A 107 2.02 -10.77 2.99
CA TYR A 107 2.68 -11.87 3.66
C TYR A 107 2.41 -13.17 2.90
N ILE A 108 3.48 -13.82 2.44
CA ILE A 108 3.43 -15.15 1.85
C ILE A 108 4.01 -16.11 2.87
N ALA A 109 3.15 -16.94 3.48
CA ALA A 109 3.59 -17.94 4.43
C ALA A 109 4.44 -19.01 3.72
N GLY A 110 5.75 -19.00 3.98
CA GLY A 110 6.66 -20.08 3.60
C GLY A 110 6.69 -21.20 4.64
N ALA A 111 7.53 -22.22 4.41
CA ALA A 111 7.67 -23.39 5.30
C ALA A 111 8.10 -23.04 6.76
N ALA A 112 8.67 -21.87 6.99
CA ALA A 112 9.06 -21.35 8.30
C ALA A 112 8.35 -20.02 8.63
N GLY A 113 7.16 -19.80 8.06
CA GLY A 113 6.47 -18.51 8.08
C GLY A 113 6.19 -17.98 9.49
N ASP A 114 7.04 -17.05 9.93
CA ASP A 114 6.84 -16.25 11.14
C ASP A 114 6.28 -14.87 10.73
N ARG A 115 4.98 -14.69 10.96
CA ARG A 115 4.27 -13.43 10.69
C ARG A 115 4.84 -12.27 11.51
N ALA A 116 5.23 -12.50 12.76
CA ALA A 116 5.73 -11.44 13.63
C ALA A 116 7.08 -10.93 13.13
N ARG A 117 7.95 -11.83 12.68
CA ARG A 117 9.20 -11.46 12.03
C ARG A 117 8.96 -10.66 10.74
N TRP A 118 8.04 -11.11 9.89
CA TRP A 118 7.69 -10.36 8.67
C TRP A 118 7.15 -8.96 8.99
N GLU A 119 6.27 -8.82 9.99
CA GLU A 119 5.77 -7.51 10.43
C GLU A 119 6.89 -6.62 10.99
N ALA A 120 7.87 -7.18 11.70
CA ALA A 120 9.05 -6.45 12.14
C ALA A 120 9.92 -5.97 10.96
N GLU A 121 10.10 -6.81 9.94
CA GLU A 121 10.80 -6.45 8.71
C GLU A 121 10.07 -5.36 7.94
N MET A 122 8.74 -5.45 7.81
CA MET A 122 7.91 -4.40 7.21
C MET A 122 7.93 -3.10 8.02
N SER A 123 7.92 -3.19 9.35
CA SER A 123 8.03 -2.03 10.23
C SER A 123 9.35 -1.31 10.02
N ALA A 124 10.47 -2.04 9.97
CA ALA A 124 11.78 -1.47 9.71
C ALA A 124 11.89 -0.91 8.29
N TYR A 125 11.37 -1.61 7.28
CA TYR A 125 11.45 -1.22 5.87
C TYR A 125 10.62 0.03 5.55
N TRP A 126 9.38 0.11 6.06
CA TRP A 126 8.49 1.25 5.84
C TRP A 126 8.63 2.35 6.88
N ASP A 127 9.37 2.14 7.97
CA ASP A 127 9.39 3.05 9.11
C ASP A 127 8.01 3.21 9.76
N LEU A 128 7.33 2.08 9.99
CA LEU A 128 5.99 2.11 10.55
C LEU A 128 6.04 2.58 12.01
N ALA A 129 5.31 3.66 12.30
CA ALA A 129 5.18 4.15 13.67
C ALA A 129 4.39 3.18 14.56
N LEU A 130 3.40 2.49 13.97
CA LEU A 130 2.54 1.52 14.63
C LEU A 130 1.81 0.66 13.60
N ILE A 131 1.26 -0.47 14.05
CA ILE A 131 0.37 -1.32 13.26
C ILE A 131 -0.99 -1.40 13.99
N VAL A 132 -2.07 -1.06 13.30
CA VAL A 132 -3.46 -1.19 13.78
C VAL A 132 -4.18 -2.31 13.07
N ASP A 133 -5.26 -2.81 13.66
CA ASP A 133 -6.17 -3.75 13.01
C ASP A 133 -7.24 -3.02 12.18
N ALA A 134 -7.51 -3.50 10.97
CA ALA A 134 -8.55 -2.93 10.13
C ALA A 134 -9.96 -3.18 10.67
N VAL A 135 -10.18 -4.23 11.45
CA VAL A 135 -11.46 -4.49 12.13
C VAL A 135 -11.76 -3.39 13.14
N ASP A 136 -10.75 -2.94 13.89
CA ASP A 136 -10.91 -1.83 14.83
C ASP A 136 -11.27 -0.53 14.09
N LEU A 137 -10.58 -0.26 12.97
CA LEU A 137 -10.88 0.89 12.11
C LEU A 137 -12.29 0.85 11.51
N ALA A 138 -12.82 -0.35 11.23
CA ALA A 138 -14.19 -0.52 10.76
C ALA A 138 -15.20 -0.23 11.89
N ALA A 139 -14.88 -0.64 13.12
CA ALA A 139 -15.72 -0.49 14.30
C ALA A 139 -15.80 0.96 14.83
N PHE A 140 -14.79 1.80 14.61
CA PHE A 140 -14.87 3.22 14.97
C PHE A 140 -15.90 3.96 14.09
N GLY A 141 -17.06 4.29 14.65
CA GLY A 141 -18.14 5.01 13.98
C GLY A 141 -19.26 5.40 14.92
#